data_AF-V5GML5-F1
#
_entry.id   AF-V5GML5-F1
#
_cell.length_a   1.000
_cell.length_b   1.000
_cell.length_c   1.000
_cell.angle_alpha   90.00
_cell.angle_beta   90.00
_cell.angle_gamma   90.00
#
_symmetry.space_group_name_H-M   'P 1'
#
loop_
_entity.id
_entity.type
_entity.pdbx_description
1 polymer ?
#
loop_
_entity_poly.entity_id
_entity_poly.type
_entity_poly.pdbx_seq_one_letter_code
_entity_poly.pdbx_strand_id
1 'polypeptide(L)'
;EQIAATQIIVCTPEKWDIITRKGGEKTFTSLVRLIIIDEIHLLHDERGPVLEALVARTIRMIESTQEDVRLVGLSATLPNYQDVAAFLRVKPDSGLFHFDNSFRPVALEQQYIGVTEKKALKRYQVMNEIVYEKTMEHAG
;
A
#
# COMPACT_ATOMS: atom_id res chain seq x y z
N GLU A 1 15.20 3.25 -23.08
CA GLU A 1 15.95 1.99 -23.26
C GLU A 1 15.73 0.99 -22.12
N GLN A 2 15.98 1.34 -20.85
CA GLN A 2 15.87 0.37 -19.75
C GLN A 2 14.45 -0.20 -19.56
N ILE A 3 13.39 0.63 -19.56
CA ILE A 3 11.99 0.17 -19.42
C ILE A 3 11.59 -0.82 -20.53
N ALA A 4 12.07 -0.61 -21.76
CA ALA A 4 11.78 -1.47 -22.90
C ALA A 4 12.44 -2.85 -22.78
N ALA A 5 13.55 -2.96 -22.03
CA ALA A 5 14.31 -4.18 -21.85
C ALA A 5 13.85 -5.00 -20.62
N THR A 6 13.04 -4.40 -19.74
CA THR A 6 12.61 -4.99 -18.46
C THR A 6 11.13 -5.35 -18.46
N GLN A 7 10.80 -6.53 -17.96
CA GLN A 7 9.40 -7.00 -17.86
C GLN A 7 8.77 -6.70 -16.50
N ILE A 8 9.60 -6.47 -15.47
CA ILE A 8 9.16 -6.10 -14.12
C ILE A 8 9.64 -4.68 -13.83
N ILE A 9 8.70 -3.80 -13.50
CA ILE A 9 8.97 -2.40 -13.18
C ILE A 9 8.54 -2.18 -11.74
N VAL A 10 9.50 -1.88 -10.87
CA VAL A 10 9.24 -1.48 -9.47
C VAL A 10 9.40 0.02 -9.38
N CYS A 11 8.35 0.72 -8.96
CA CYS A 11 8.37 2.17 -8.84
C CYS A 11 7.34 2.66 -7.83
N THR A 12 7.47 3.92 -7.41
CA THR A 12 6.47 4.55 -6.55
C THR A 12 5.24 4.96 -7.37
N PRO A 13 4.05 5.08 -6.73
CA PRO A 13 2.85 5.62 -7.37
C PRO A 13 3.09 6.96 -8.10
N GLU A 14 3.84 7.88 -7.50
CA GLU A 14 4.13 9.19 -8.11
C GLU A 14 4.95 9.05 -9.38
N LYS A 15 5.94 8.15 -9.38
CA LYS A 15 6.78 7.91 -10.55
C LYS A 15 5.96 7.30 -11.69
N TRP A 16 5.08 6.33 -11.38
CA TRP A 16 4.19 5.72 -12.37
C TRP A 16 3.13 6.69 -12.89
N ASP A 17 2.59 7.56 -12.03
CA ASP A 17 1.62 8.59 -12.42
C ASP A 17 2.23 9.59 -13.41
N ILE A 18 3.48 10.02 -13.17
CA ILE A 18 4.21 10.89 -14.11
C ILE A 18 4.41 10.20 -15.47
N ILE A 19 4.80 8.92 -15.48
CA ILE A 19 5.03 8.15 -16.72
C ILE A 19 3.73 8.04 -17.52
N THR A 20 2.65 7.63 -16.86
CA THR A 20 1.35 7.41 -17.51
C THR A 20 0.66 8.71 -17.96
N ARG A 21 0.96 9.87 -17.35
CA ARG A 21 0.47 11.19 -17.79
C ARG A 21 1.18 11.72 -19.03
N LYS A 22 2.47 11.43 -19.23
CA LYS A 22 3.29 12.08 -20.27
C LYS A 22 2.99 11.63 -21.71
N GLY A 23 2.07 10.69 -21.94
CA GLY A 23 1.38 10.45 -23.22
C GLY A 23 2.22 10.02 -24.44
N GLY A 24 3.55 10.18 -24.40
CA GLY A 24 4.47 9.81 -25.48
C GLY A 24 4.93 8.35 -25.44
N GLU A 25 4.78 7.68 -24.30
CA GLU A 25 5.19 6.28 -24.09
C GLU A 25 3.99 5.31 -24.11
N LYS A 26 2.95 5.61 -24.89
CA LYS A 26 1.77 4.73 -25.04
C LYS A 26 2.14 3.29 -25.39
N THR A 27 3.27 3.09 -26.05
CA THR A 27 3.80 1.78 -26.45
C THR A 27 4.10 0.85 -25.27
N PHE A 28 4.50 1.37 -24.11
CA PHE A 28 4.83 0.51 -22.96
C PHE A 28 3.64 0.31 -22.04
N THR A 29 2.83 1.35 -21.82
CA THR A 29 1.62 1.24 -20.98
C THR A 29 0.60 0.27 -21.56
N SER A 30 0.52 0.12 -22.88
CA SER A 30 -0.33 -0.88 -23.54
C SER A 30 0.18 -2.33 -23.39
N LEU A 31 1.47 -2.51 -23.06
CA LEU A 31 2.05 -3.83 -22.82
C LEU A 31 1.81 -4.32 -21.38
N VAL A 32 1.44 -3.41 -20.47
CA VAL A 32 1.22 -3.76 -19.07
C VAL A 32 -0.08 -4.58 -18.96
N ARG A 33 0.06 -5.85 -18.57
CA ARG A 33 -1.07 -6.75 -18.31
C ARG A 33 -1.33 -7.02 -16.82
N LEU A 34 -0.43 -6.55 -15.96
CA LEU A 34 -0.50 -6.71 -14.50
C LEU A 34 0.02 -5.47 -13.81
N ILE A 35 -0.73 -4.96 -12.83
CA ILE A 35 -0.28 -3.94 -11.90
C ILE A 35 -0.52 -4.47 -10.48
N ILE A 36 0.55 -4.51 -9.70
CA ILE A 36 0.51 -4.83 -8.27
C ILE A 36 0.65 -3.52 -7.51
N ILE A 37 -0.34 -3.18 -6.69
CA ILE A 37 -0.33 -2.03 -5.81
C ILE A 37 -0.05 -2.56 -4.41
N ASP A 38 1.20 -2.43 -4.00
CA ASP A 38 1.58 -2.73 -2.62
C ASP A 38 1.13 -1.61 -1.69
N GLU A 39 0.75 -1.98 -0.47
CA GLU A 39 0.23 -1.08 0.55
C GLU A 39 -0.90 -0.15 0.08
N ILE A 40 -1.93 -0.71 -0.57
CA ILE A 40 -3.10 0.05 -1.03
C ILE A 40 -3.85 0.76 0.11
N HIS A 41 -3.62 0.38 1.36
CA HIS A 41 -4.11 1.10 2.52
C HIS A 41 -3.64 2.56 2.60
N LEU A 42 -2.58 2.93 1.88
CA LEU A 42 -2.13 4.31 1.66
C LEU A 42 -3.16 5.19 0.93
N LEU A 43 -4.28 4.61 0.44
CA LEU A 43 -5.46 5.38 0.02
C LEU A 43 -5.96 6.34 1.13
N HIS A 44 -5.72 6.04 2.40
CA HIS A 44 -6.11 6.91 3.53
C HIS A 44 -5.06 7.96 3.90
N ASP A 45 -3.94 8.02 3.19
CA ASP A 45 -2.83 8.94 3.46
C ASP A 45 -2.76 10.05 2.38
N GLU A 46 -1.83 11.00 2.51
CA GLU A 46 -1.59 12.09 1.55
C GLU A 46 -1.27 11.59 0.14
N ARG A 47 -0.83 10.33 0.01
CA ARG A 47 -0.51 9.65 -1.26
C ARG A 47 -1.74 9.03 -1.94
N GLY A 48 -2.87 8.94 -1.24
CA GLY A 48 -4.11 8.34 -1.74
C GLY A 48 -4.60 8.90 -3.07
N PRO A 49 -4.64 10.24 -3.28
CA PRO A 49 -5.07 10.82 -4.55
C PRO A 49 -4.25 10.37 -5.77
N VAL A 50 -2.96 10.06 -5.59
CA VAL A 50 -2.10 9.56 -6.67
C VAL A 50 -2.49 8.12 -7.04
N LEU A 51 -2.74 7.27 -6.04
CA LEU A 51 -3.23 5.90 -6.24
C LEU A 51 -4.61 5.89 -6.89
N GLU A 52 -5.52 6.77 -6.45
CA GLU A 52 -6.84 6.95 -7.05
C GLU A 52 -6.77 7.30 -8.53
N ALA A 53 -5.94 8.30 -8.87
CA ALA A 53 -5.75 8.71 -10.25
C ALA A 53 -5.16 7.59 -11.12
N LEU A 54 -4.22 6.80 -10.59
CA LEU A 54 -3.62 5.67 -11.28
C LEU A 54 -4.65 4.56 -11.58
N VAL A 55 -5.38 4.11 -10.56
CA VAL A 55 -6.39 3.05 -10.71
C VAL A 55 -7.50 3.51 -11.65
N ALA A 56 -8.03 4.71 -11.46
CA ALA A 56 -9.08 5.25 -12.32
C ALA A 56 -8.62 5.35 -13.79
N ARG A 57 -7.36 5.77 -14.03
CA ARG A 57 -6.79 5.82 -15.37
C ARG A 57 -6.64 4.44 -15.98
N THR A 58 -6.18 3.45 -15.21
CA THR A 58 -6.06 2.07 -15.69
C THR A 58 -7.42 1.48 -16.01
N ILE A 59 -8.43 1.63 -15.13
CA ILE A 59 -9.79 1.13 -15.38
C ILE A 59 -10.38 1.78 -16.63
N ARG A 60 -10.26 3.11 -16.75
CA ARG A 60 -10.72 3.82 -17.96
C ARG A 60 -9.99 3.35 -19.21
N MET A 61 -8.70 3.05 -19.12
CA MET A 61 -7.92 2.50 -20.22
C MET A 61 -8.51 1.14 -20.63
N ILE A 62 -8.69 0.21 -19.69
CA ILE A 62 -9.30 -1.12 -19.93
C ILE A 62 -10.66 -0.97 -20.63
N GLU A 63 -11.55 -0.10 -20.12
CA GLU A 63 -12.87 0.14 -20.70
C GLU A 63 -12.78 0.69 -22.14
N SER A 64 -11.81 1.57 -22.42
CA SER A 64 -11.64 2.21 -23.72
C SER A 64 -10.94 1.34 -24.77
N THR A 65 -9.97 0.51 -24.38
CA THR A 65 -9.17 -0.31 -25.29
C THR A 65 -9.67 -1.75 -25.38
N GLN A 66 -10.53 -2.18 -24.45
CA GLN A 66 -10.93 -3.58 -24.27
C GLN A 66 -9.73 -4.51 -24.03
N GLU A 67 -8.63 -3.96 -23.53
CA GLU A 67 -7.45 -4.73 -23.14
C GLU A 67 -7.41 -4.85 -21.62
N ASP A 68 -7.62 -6.07 -21.13
CA ASP A 68 -7.62 -6.33 -19.70
C ASP A 68 -6.22 -6.15 -19.08
N VAL A 69 -6.21 -5.46 -17.94
CA VAL A 69 -5.06 -5.33 -17.04
C VAL A 69 -5.47 -5.87 -15.68
N ARG A 70 -4.76 -6.87 -15.18
CA ARG A 70 -5.01 -7.44 -13.86
C ARG A 70 -4.53 -6.46 -12.79
N LEU A 71 -5.43 -6.04 -11.90
CA LEU A 71 -5.08 -5.29 -10.70
C LEU A 71 -4.98 -6.23 -9.50
N VAL A 72 -3.88 -6.13 -8.75
CA VAL A 72 -3.68 -6.83 -7.48
C VAL A 72 -3.37 -5.79 -6.41
N GLY A 73 -4.27 -5.60 -5.45
CA GLY A 73 -4.03 -4.76 -4.29
C GLY A 73 -3.56 -5.60 -3.11
N LEU A 74 -2.40 -5.25 -2.54
CA LEU A 74 -1.91 -5.80 -1.28
C LEU A 74 -2.13 -4.75 -0.20
N SER A 75 -2.63 -5.17 0.96
CA SER A 75 -3.03 -4.25 2.02
C SER A 75 -2.75 -4.86 3.39
N ALA A 76 -2.41 -4.01 4.35
CA ALA A 76 -2.68 -4.30 5.76
C ALA A 76 -4.20 -4.46 6.00
N THR A 77 -4.57 -5.01 7.16
CA THR A 77 -5.97 -5.14 7.59
C THR A 77 -6.62 -3.76 7.68
N LEU A 78 -7.60 -3.50 6.81
CA LEU A 78 -8.37 -2.26 6.76
C LEU A 78 -9.81 -2.52 7.18
N PRO A 79 -10.47 -1.64 7.94
CA PRO A 79 -11.91 -1.77 8.23
C PRO A 79 -12.79 -1.72 6.97
N ASN A 80 -12.41 -0.93 5.96
CA ASN A 80 -13.15 -0.69 4.73
C ASN A 80 -12.59 -1.42 3.51
N TYR A 81 -12.04 -2.63 3.71
CA TYR A 81 -11.47 -3.46 2.64
C TYR A 81 -12.47 -3.78 1.51
N GLN A 82 -13.77 -3.80 1.80
CA GLN A 82 -14.83 -4.02 0.81
C GLN A 82 -14.94 -2.87 -0.18
N ASP A 83 -14.80 -1.62 0.28
CA ASP A 83 -14.83 -0.44 -0.58
C ASP A 83 -13.60 -0.39 -1.48
N VAL A 84 -12.43 -0.75 -0.94
CA VAL A 84 -11.18 -0.88 -1.71
C VAL A 84 -11.32 -1.97 -2.79
N ALA A 85 -11.95 -3.10 -2.46
CA ALA A 85 -12.23 -4.16 -3.43
C ALA A 85 -13.15 -3.67 -4.56
N ALA A 86 -14.23 -2.95 -4.22
CA ALA A 86 -15.14 -2.38 -5.19
C ALA A 86 -14.44 -1.34 -6.10
N PHE A 87 -13.60 -0.48 -5.51
CA PHE A 87 -12.77 0.49 -6.21
C PHE A 87 -11.82 -0.15 -7.22
N LEU A 88 -11.20 -1.28 -6.88
CA LEU A 88 -10.34 -2.07 -7.77
C LEU A 88 -11.11 -2.99 -8.74
N ARG A 89 -12.45 -2.97 -8.76
CA ARG A 89 -13.30 -3.91 -9.53
C ARG A 89 -13.07 -5.39 -9.18
N VAL A 90 -12.66 -5.67 -7.95
CA VAL A 90 -12.46 -7.03 -7.46
C VAL A 90 -13.80 -7.69 -7.20
N LYS A 91 -13.96 -8.94 -7.65
CA LYS A 91 -15.14 -9.75 -7.35
C LYS A 91 -15.03 -10.29 -5.90
N PRO A 92 -15.98 -9.99 -4.99
CA PRO A 92 -15.85 -10.38 -3.59
C PRO A 92 -15.80 -11.89 -3.33
N ASP A 93 -16.41 -12.69 -4.20
CA ASP A 93 -16.50 -14.15 -4.09
C ASP A 93 -15.22 -14.90 -4.46
N SER A 94 -14.36 -14.29 -5.29
CA SER A 94 -13.26 -14.98 -5.96
C SER A 94 -11.93 -14.21 -5.92
N GLY A 95 -11.95 -12.91 -5.69
CA GLY A 95 -10.77 -12.05 -5.70
C GLY A 95 -10.51 -11.27 -4.41
N LEU A 96 -11.45 -11.28 -3.45
CA LEU A 96 -11.28 -10.58 -2.18
C LEU A 96 -10.86 -11.56 -1.09
N PHE A 97 -9.67 -11.33 -0.54
CA PHE A 97 -9.15 -12.11 0.58
C PHE A 97 -8.89 -11.18 1.75
N HIS A 98 -9.49 -11.49 2.90
CA HIS A 98 -9.29 -10.76 4.14
C HIS A 98 -8.78 -11.72 5.21
N PHE A 99 -7.60 -11.42 5.73
CA PHE A 99 -6.94 -12.18 6.77
C PHE A 99 -6.75 -11.26 7.98
N ASP A 100 -7.32 -11.62 9.13
CA ASP A 100 -7.11 -10.85 10.35
C ASP A 100 -5.70 -11.10 10.94
N ASN A 101 -5.40 -10.45 12.07
CA ASN A 101 -4.10 -10.59 12.72
C ASN A 101 -3.74 -12.02 13.15
N SER A 102 -4.72 -12.95 13.25
CA SER A 102 -4.47 -14.34 13.62
C SER A 102 -3.74 -15.12 12.52
N PHE A 103 -3.78 -14.64 11.28
CA PHE A 103 -3.09 -15.25 10.14
C PHE A 103 -1.61 -14.84 10.04
N ARG A 104 -1.11 -13.97 10.93
CA ARG A 104 0.33 -13.64 10.95
C ARG A 104 1.13 -14.92 11.24
N PRO A 105 2.12 -15.30 10.39
CA PRO A 105 2.91 -16.52 10.59
C PRO A 105 3.61 -16.58 11.95
N VAL A 106 3.97 -15.42 12.48
CA VAL A 106 4.46 -15.23 13.84
C VAL A 106 3.49 -14.29 14.55
N ALA A 107 2.82 -14.80 15.58
CA ALA A 107 1.90 -14.00 16.39
C ALA A 107 2.65 -12.81 17.01
N LEU A 108 2.02 -11.63 16.97
CA LEU A 108 2.60 -10.41 17.49
C LEU A 108 1.92 -10.04 18.82
N GLU A 109 2.68 -10.07 19.91
CA GLU A 109 2.24 -9.45 21.16
C GLU A 109 2.39 -7.93 21.04
N GLN A 110 1.36 -7.18 21.43
CA GLN A 110 1.33 -5.73 21.36
C GLN A 110 1.21 -5.14 22.76
N GLN A 111 2.12 -4.22 23.11
CA GLN A 111 2.09 -3.47 24.36
C GLN A 111 2.10 -1.97 24.04
N TYR A 112 1.16 -1.22 24.63
CA TYR A 112 1.04 0.23 24.46
C TYR A 112 1.34 0.92 25.78
N ILE A 113 2.46 1.65 25.86
CA ILE A 113 2.90 2.35 27.07
C ILE A 113 2.58 3.84 26.94
N GLY A 114 1.50 4.26 27.58
CA GLY A 114 1.07 5.66 27.58
C GLY A 114 1.87 6.52 28.56
N VAL A 115 2.70 7.44 28.06
CA VAL A 115 3.43 8.39 28.91
C VAL A 115 2.56 9.60 29.24
N THR A 116 2.18 9.75 30.50
CA THR A 116 1.24 10.79 30.97
C THR A 116 1.90 12.14 31.33
N GLU A 117 3.24 12.21 31.32
CA GLU A 117 3.98 13.44 31.63
C GLU A 117 3.73 14.54 30.59
N LYS A 118 3.40 15.74 31.08
CA LYS A 118 3.02 16.88 30.24
C LYS A 118 4.22 17.68 29.77
N LYS A 119 5.28 17.78 30.60
CA LYS A 119 6.49 18.54 30.28
C LYS A 119 7.34 17.77 29.26
N ALA A 120 7.55 18.38 28.08
CA ALA A 120 8.22 17.73 26.96
C ALA A 120 9.58 17.11 27.31
N LEU A 121 10.45 17.84 28.03
CA LEU A 121 11.76 17.33 28.45
C LEU A 121 11.66 16.11 29.38
N LYS A 122 10.75 16.15 30.36
CA LYS A 122 10.54 15.02 31.27
C LYS A 122 9.90 13.83 30.56
N ARG A 123 8.92 14.07 29.69
CA ARG A 123 8.31 13.02 28.86
C ARG A 123 9.36 12.32 28.00
N TYR A 124 10.29 13.06 27.40
CA TYR A 124 11.39 12.48 26.64
C TYR A 124 12.31 11.60 27.50
N GLN A 125 12.67 12.05 28.70
CA GLN A 125 13.45 11.25 29.65
C GLN A 125 12.74 9.96 30.05
N VAL A 126 11.45 10.05 30.40
CA VAL A 126 10.62 8.89 30.74
C VAL A 126 10.50 7.91 29.56
N MET A 127 10.32 8.41 28.33
CA MET A 127 10.30 7.56 27.13
C MET A 127 11.62 6.81 26.95
N ASN A 128 12.77 7.46 27.17
CA ASN A 128 14.08 6.79 27.06
C ASN A 128 14.26 5.71 28.13
N GLU A 129 13.83 5.98 29.36
CA GLU A 129 13.87 5.01 30.46
C GLU A 129 13.01 3.78 30.14
N ILE A 130 11.77 3.99 29.70
CA ILE A 130 10.85 2.92 29.27
C ILE A 130 11.45 2.08 28.13
N VAL A 131 12.03 2.73 27.11
CA VAL A 131 12.65 2.02 25.98
C VAL A 131 13.83 1.18 26.46
N TYR A 132 14.66 1.71 27.36
CA TYR A 132 15.75 0.96 27.97
C TYR A 132 15.23 -0.26 28.73
N GLU A 133 14.27 -0.08 29.63
CA GLU A 133 13.66 -1.18 30.39
C GLU A 133 13.08 -2.26 29.49
N LYS A 134 12.26 -1.88 28.49
CA LYS A 134 11.66 -2.83 27.54
C LYS A 134 12.66 -3.55 26.66
N THR A 135 13.75 -2.88 26.29
CA THR A 135 14.85 -3.52 25.57
C THR A 135 15.53 -4.55 26.46
N MET A 136 15.82 -4.19 27.73
CA MET A 136 16.48 -5.08 28.68
C MET A 136 15.63 -6.30 29.05
N GLU A 137 14.30 -6.19 29.10
CA GLU A 137 13.38 -7.33 29.28
C GLU A 137 13.55 -8.42 28.21
N HIS A 138 13.95 -8.03 26.99
CA HIS A 138 14.12 -8.92 25.84
C HIS A 138 15.60 -9.14 25.47
N ALA A 139 16.53 -8.53 26.22
CA ALA A 139 17.96 -8.72 26.04
C ALA A 139 18.39 -10.00 26.78
N GLY A 140 18.20 -11.14 26.11
CA GLY A 140 18.58 -12.49 26.57
C GLY A 140 18.74 -13.43 25.39
#